data_AF-A0A7C7DZ97-F1
#
_entry.id   AF-A0A7C7DZ97-F1
#
_cell.length_a   1.000
_cell.length_b   1.000
_cell.length_c   1.000
_cell.angle_alpha   90.00
_cell.angle_beta   90.00
_cell.angle_gamma   90.00
#
_symmetry.space_group_name_H-M   'P 1'
#
loop_
_entity.id
_entity.type
_entity.pdbx_description
1 polymer ?
#
loop_
_entity_poly.entity_id
_entity_poly.type
_entity_poly.pdbx_seq_one_letter_code
_entity_poly.pdbx_strand_id
1 'polypeptide(L)'
;MVYPEMIIFDYGHTLLYEPGFDTLRGEKALLKYVKSSRKTYTAEEINGFAKTIFREISTVRSMGYELHEWQFRKFLYEYLGIEFSIPMP
;
A
#
# COMPACT_ATOMS: atom_id res chain seq x y z
N MET A 1 38.86 8.90 -2.07
CA MET A 1 37.85 7.98 -2.62
C MET A 1 36.68 8.80 -3.11
N VAL A 2 36.26 8.58 -4.35
CA VAL A 2 35.06 9.14 -4.95
C VAL A 2 34.04 8.01 -5.01
N TYR A 3 32.85 8.29 -4.53
CA TYR A 3 31.71 7.39 -4.42
C TYR A 3 30.66 7.75 -5.47
N PRO A 4 29.78 6.81 -5.87
CA PRO A 4 29.00 6.92 -7.11
C PRO A 4 28.06 8.13 -7.15
N GLU A 5 27.88 8.68 -8.36
CA GLU A 5 26.86 9.69 -8.67
C GLU A 5 25.46 9.10 -8.92
N MET A 6 25.33 7.79 -9.18
CA MET A 6 24.03 7.06 -9.16
C MET A 6 24.22 5.53 -9.16
N ILE A 7 23.32 4.81 -8.47
CA ILE A 7 23.07 3.36 -8.64
C ILE A 7 21.54 3.11 -8.50
N ILE A 8 20.93 2.32 -9.39
CA ILE A 8 19.51 1.92 -9.37
C ILE A 8 19.41 0.39 -9.50
N PHE A 9 18.62 -0.25 -8.63
CA PHE A 9 18.17 -1.64 -8.78
C PHE A 9 16.72 -1.79 -8.29
N ASP A 10 15.90 -2.48 -9.08
CA ASP A 10 14.53 -2.91 -8.74
C ASP A 10 14.41 -4.43 -8.95
N TYR A 11 14.30 -5.19 -7.86
CA TYR A 11 13.08 -5.93 -7.47
C TYR A 11 13.33 -6.60 -6.11
N GLY A 12 12.40 -6.38 -5.18
CA GLY A 12 12.22 -7.16 -3.95
C GLY A 12 13.15 -6.89 -2.76
N HIS A 13 14.45 -6.60 -2.94
CA HIS A 13 15.38 -6.57 -1.78
C HIS A 13 16.65 -5.67 -1.90
N THR A 14 16.59 -4.37 -2.25
CA THR A 14 17.71 -3.42 -1.95
C THR A 14 17.29 -1.94 -1.81
N LEU A 15 17.72 -1.30 -0.70
CA LEU A 15 18.06 0.12 -0.43
C LEU A 15 17.37 1.26 -1.21
N LEU A 16 16.07 1.20 -1.49
CA LEU A 16 15.34 2.40 -1.89
C LEU A 16 15.08 3.27 -0.64
N TYR A 17 15.88 4.30 -0.44
CA TYR A 17 15.55 5.36 0.52
C TYR A 17 14.48 6.23 -0.13
N GLU A 18 13.23 6.07 0.31
CA GLU A 18 12.09 6.87 -0.12
C GLU A 18 11.77 7.93 0.95
N PRO A 19 12.51 9.05 0.98
CA PRO A 19 12.19 10.13 1.91
C PRO A 19 10.77 10.63 1.62
N GLY A 20 9.90 10.52 2.62
CA GLY A 20 8.50 10.92 2.52
C GLY A 20 7.53 9.83 2.05
N PHE A 21 7.95 8.55 2.02
CA PHE A 21 7.00 7.44 1.93
C PHE A 21 6.04 7.49 3.11
N ASP A 22 4.75 7.67 2.82
CA ASP A 22 3.69 7.78 3.81
C ASP A 22 2.40 7.18 3.23
N THR A 23 2.09 5.96 3.68
CA THR A 23 0.89 5.25 3.26
C THR A 23 -0.38 5.91 3.80
N LEU A 24 -0.33 6.62 4.93
CA LEU A 24 -1.49 7.33 5.48
C LEU A 24 -1.83 8.55 4.61
N ARG A 25 -0.82 9.26 4.11
CA ARG A 25 -1.02 10.34 3.13
C ARG A 25 -1.73 9.85 1.88
N GLY A 26 -1.37 8.65 1.41
CA GLY A 26 -2.06 7.98 0.30
C GLY A 26 -3.55 7.75 0.59
N GLU A 27 -3.88 7.16 1.73
CA GLU A 27 -5.28 6.92 2.10
C GLU A 27 -6.09 8.21 2.24
N LYS A 28 -5.50 9.26 2.85
CA LYS A 28 -6.14 10.58 2.95
C LYS A 28 -6.48 11.17 1.58
N ALA A 29 -5.58 10.99 0.61
CA ALA A 29 -5.80 11.47 -0.75
C ALA A 29 -6.90 10.68 -1.47
N LEU A 30 -7.11 9.40 -1.12
CA LEU A 30 -8.12 8.55 -1.75
C LEU A 30 -9.53 8.75 -1.18
N LEU A 31 -9.67 9.14 0.08
CA LEU A 31 -10.97 9.33 0.72
C LEU A 31 -11.90 10.30 -0.04
N LYS A 32 -11.35 11.29 -0.74
CA LYS A 32 -12.12 12.24 -1.56
C LYS A 32 -12.79 11.60 -2.78
N TYR A 33 -12.40 10.39 -3.15
CA TYR A 33 -12.97 9.63 -4.26
C TYR A 33 -13.88 8.50 -3.79
N VAL A 34 -14.17 8.37 -2.49
CA VAL A 34 -15.08 7.32 -2.00
C VAL A 34 -16.49 7.65 -2.49
N LYS A 35 -17.03 6.73 -3.30
CA LYS A 35 -18.40 6.80 -3.84
C LYS A 35 -19.38 6.15 -2.87
N SER A 36 -19.04 4.98 -2.33
CA SER A 36 -19.88 4.25 -1.39
C SER A 36 -19.03 3.46 -0.38
N SER A 37 -19.56 3.25 0.83
CA SER A 37 -18.92 2.39 1.82
C SER A 37 -19.92 1.78 2.80
N ARG A 38 -19.64 0.59 3.34
CA ARG A 38 -20.48 -0.07 4.37
C ARG A 38 -20.64 0.77 5.63
N LYS A 39 -19.60 1.53 5.98
CA LYS A 39 -19.59 2.51 7.06
C LYS A 39 -18.59 3.61 6.71
N THR A 40 -18.64 4.72 7.43
CA THR A 40 -17.60 5.74 7.31
C THR A 40 -16.31 5.23 7.93
N TYR A 41 -15.25 5.13 7.13
CA TYR A 41 -13.91 4.82 7.58
C TYR A 41 -13.05 6.08 7.59
N THR A 42 -12.21 6.21 8.61
CA THR A 42 -11.11 7.17 8.63
C THR A 42 -9.91 6.62 7.84
N ALA A 43 -9.03 7.50 7.37
CA ALA A 43 -7.81 7.09 6.67
C ALA A 43 -6.90 6.27 7.61
N GLU A 44 -6.90 6.63 8.89
CA GLU A 44 -6.17 5.96 9.96
C GLU A 44 -6.67 4.51 10.17
N GLU A 45 -7.99 4.28 10.14
CA GLU A 45 -8.56 2.92 10.23
C GLU A 45 -8.18 2.06 9.02
N ILE A 46 -8.32 2.60 7.80
CA ILE A 46 -7.97 1.87 6.57
C ILE A 46 -6.48 1.54 6.58
N ASN A 47 -5.62 2.53 6.85
CA ASN A 47 -4.18 2.37 6.88
C ASN A 47 -3.73 1.39 7.99
N GLY A 48 -4.35 1.46 9.17
CA GLY A 48 -4.07 0.56 10.29
C GLY A 48 -4.43 -0.89 9.96
N PHE A 49 -5.57 -1.10 9.29
CA PHE A 49 -5.98 -2.43 8.83
C PHE A 49 -5.05 -2.96 7.73
N ALA A 50 -4.70 -2.12 6.75
CA ALA A 50 -3.75 -2.48 5.69
C ALA A 50 -2.38 -2.90 6.27
N LYS A 51 -1.86 -2.14 7.24
CA LYS A 51 -0.62 -2.48 7.96
C LYS A 51 -0.71 -3.81 8.72
N THR A 52 -1.87 -4.12 9.30
CA THR A 52 -2.11 -5.41 9.97
C THR A 52 -1.99 -6.57 8.98
N ILE A 53 -2.70 -6.49 7.84
CA ILE A 53 -2.63 -7.53 6.80
C ILE A 53 -1.21 -7.65 6.26
N PHE A 54 -0.55 -6.52 5.96
CA PHE A 54 0.81 -6.51 5.43
C PHE A 54 1.81 -7.19 6.38
N ARG A 55 1.63 -7.00 7.70
CA ARG A 55 2.42 -7.68 8.73
C ARG A 55 2.12 -9.18 8.78
N GLU A 56 0.88 -9.61 8.64
CA GLU A 56 0.54 -11.05 8.66
C GLU A 56 1.11 -11.79 7.44
N ILE A 57 1.06 -11.14 6.28
CA ILE A 57 1.59 -11.66 5.00
C ILE A 57 3.13 -11.67 4.96
N SER A 58 3.83 -10.98 5.87
CA SER A 58 5.29 -11.04 5.91
C SER A 58 5.84 -12.47 6.08
N THR A 59 5.05 -13.36 6.67
CA THR A 59 5.41 -14.78 6.79
C THR A 59 5.60 -15.44 5.42
N VAL A 60 4.72 -15.18 4.45
CA VAL A 60 4.85 -15.76 3.10
C VAL A 60 5.97 -15.12 2.29
N ARG A 61 6.35 -13.87 2.61
CA ARG A 61 7.55 -13.22 2.03
C ARG A 61 8.83 -13.97 2.38
N SER A 62 8.92 -14.52 3.59
CA SER A 62 10.06 -15.37 3.98
C SER A 62 10.15 -16.68 3.18
N MET A 63 9.06 -17.09 2.53
CA MET A 63 8.99 -18.25 1.64
C MET A 63 9.25 -17.90 0.17
N GLY A 64 9.59 -16.63 -0.13
CA GLY A 64 9.85 -16.16 -1.50
C GLY A 64 8.61 -15.71 -2.28
N TYR A 65 7.45 -15.58 -1.63
CA TYR A 65 6.24 -15.06 -2.26
C TYR A 65 6.08 -13.56 -2.02
N GLU A 66 5.72 -12.82 -3.07
CA GLU A 66 5.43 -11.40 -2.97
C GLU A 66 3.99 -11.11 -3.38
N LEU A 67 3.31 -10.27 -2.60
CA LEU A 67 1.98 -9.80 -2.92
C LEU A 67 2.07 -8.56 -3.79
N HIS A 68 1.41 -8.62 -4.94
CA HIS A 68 1.33 -7.49 -5.84
C HIS A 68 0.42 -6.39 -5.26
N GLU A 69 0.89 -5.14 -5.29
CA GLU A 69 0.24 -3.98 -4.64
C GLU A 69 -1.20 -3.76 -5.15
N TRP A 70 -1.45 -3.89 -6.46
CA TRP A 70 -2.80 -3.76 -7.02
C TRP A 70 -3.75 -4.85 -6.52
N GLN A 71 -3.28 -6.08 -6.36
CA GLN A 71 -4.11 -7.17 -5.82
C GLN A 71 -4.42 -6.94 -4.34
N PHE A 72 -3.42 -6.49 -3.58
CA PHE A 72 -3.58 -6.13 -2.17
C PHE A 72 -4.62 -5.02 -1.97
N ARG A 73 -4.51 -3.92 -2.74
CA ARG A 73 -5.42 -2.78 -2.64
C ARG A 73 -6.84 -3.16 -3.06
N LYS A 74 -7.00 -3.93 -4.13
CA LYS A 74 -8.30 -4.46 -4.53
C LYS A 74 -8.94 -5.26 -3.39
N PHE A 75 -8.21 -6.22 -2.83
CA PHE A 75 -8.66 -7.01 -1.70
C PHE A 75 -9.06 -6.14 -0.49
N LEU A 76 -8.20 -5.19 -0.11
CA LEU A 76 -8.43 -4.29 1.02
C LEU A 76 -9.76 -3.54 0.88
N TYR A 77 -9.99 -2.89 -0.26
CA TYR A 77 -11.18 -2.07 -0.45
C TYR A 77 -12.44 -2.90 -0.64
N GLU A 78 -12.36 -4.03 -1.35
CA GLU A 78 -13.49 -4.97 -1.47
C GLU A 78 -13.89 -5.55 -0.11
N TYR A 79 -12.92 -5.91 0.72
CA TYR A 79 -13.17 -6.43 2.07
C TYR A 79 -13.88 -5.39 2.96
N LEU A 80 -13.39 -4.14 2.95
CA LEU A 80 -14.00 -3.03 3.67
C LEU A 80 -15.33 -2.55 3.06
N GLY A 81 -15.61 -2.98 1.83
CA GLY A 81 -16.77 -2.58 1.04
C GLY A 81 -16.72 -1.11 0.62
N ILE A 82 -15.53 -0.60 0.26
CA ILE A 82 -15.30 0.75 -0.24
C ILE A 82 -15.31 0.71 -1.77
N GLU A 83 -16.17 1.53 -2.38
CA GLU A 83 -16.20 1.76 -3.82
C GLU A 83 -15.67 3.16 -4.11
N PHE A 84 -14.79 3.29 -5.09
CA PHE A 84 -14.28 4.59 -5.55
C PHE A 84 -15.03 5.08 -6.79
N SER A 85 -15.10 6.41 -6.94
CA SER A 85 -15.64 7.08 -8.12
C SER A 85 -14.66 7.09 -9.30
N ILE A 86 -13.42 6.65 -9.08
CA ILE A 86 -12.36 6.53 -10.08
C ILE A 86 -12.05 5.05 -10.30
N PRO A 87 -11.68 4.64 -11.53
CA PRO A 87 -11.30 3.26 -11.80
C PRO A 87 -9.99 2.92 -11.08
N MET A 88 -9.88 1.67 -10.62
CA MET A 88 -8.58 1.10 -10.29
C MET A 88 -7.81 0.87 -11.60
N PRO A 89 -6.52 1.24 -11.68
CA PRO A 89 -5.71 1.04 -12.88
C PRO A 89 -5.47 -0.44 -13.19
#